data_AF-A0A6S7J8J3-F1
#
_entry.id   AF-A0A6S7J8J3-F1
#
_cell.length_a   1.000
_cell.length_b   1.000
_cell.length_c   1.000
_cell.angle_alpha   90.00
_cell.angle_beta   90.00
_cell.angle_gamma   90.00
#
_symmetry.space_group_name_H-M   'P 1'
#
loop_
_entity.id
_entity.type
_entity.pdbx_description
1 polymer ?
#
loop_
_entity_poly.entity_id
_entity_poly.type
_entity_poly.pdbx_seq_one_letter_code
_entity_poly.pdbx_strand_id
1 'polypeptide(L)'
;MECLHGKAASNSTTDKGSFWFCGQKPSCGFLCTEEDGYLFQTALTAWRATGLTQPICESHRKPAKFRVVKDMLKKSYGRPYFMCASRENPCSLWMWADEKEIKKPNCYHNEEASQETRSQYG
;
A
#
# COMPACT_ATOMS: atom_id res chain seq x y z
N MET A 1 -13.95 1.50 -12.32
CA MET A 1 -12.84 1.07 -11.43
C MET A 1 -13.10 1.62 -10.03
N GLU A 2 -12.83 0.82 -9.00
CA GLU A 2 -13.07 1.22 -7.60
C GLU A 2 -11.75 1.36 -6.83
N CYS A 3 -11.71 2.31 -5.90
CA CYS A 3 -10.58 2.46 -4.96
C CYS A 3 -10.72 1.51 -3.75
N LEU A 4 -9.75 1.53 -2.84
CA LEU A 4 -9.76 0.63 -1.66
C LEU A 4 -10.93 0.88 -0.70
N HIS A 5 -11.55 2.06 -0.73
CA HIS A 5 -12.76 2.35 0.04
C HIS A 5 -14.05 1.70 -0.49
N GLY A 6 -14.00 1.00 -1.64
CA GLY A 6 -15.23 0.54 -2.29
C GLY A 6 -16.03 1.66 -2.96
N LYS A 7 -15.35 2.75 -3.33
CA LYS A 7 -15.95 3.90 -4.03
C LYS A 7 -15.34 4.03 -5.42
N ALA A 8 -16.11 4.60 -6.36
CA ALA A 8 -15.63 4.91 -7.69
C ALA A 8 -14.34 5.74 -7.64
N ALA A 9 -13.34 5.33 -8.41
CA ALA A 9 -12.10 6.07 -8.54
C ALA A 9 -12.26 7.22 -9.55
N SER A 10 -11.55 8.32 -9.31
CA SER A 10 -11.45 9.44 -10.25
C SER A 10 -10.44 9.09 -11.33
N ASN A 11 -10.72 9.46 -12.58
CA ASN A 11 -9.79 9.32 -13.70
C ASN A 11 -9.08 10.65 -13.97
N SER A 12 -7.81 10.58 -14.37
CA SER A 12 -7.07 11.70 -14.94
C SER A 12 -6.25 11.19 -16.12
N THR A 13 -6.20 11.99 -17.18
CA THR A 13 -5.41 11.71 -18.38
C THR A 13 -4.31 12.75 -18.51
N THR A 14 -3.10 12.30 -18.84
CA THR A 14 -1.97 13.17 -19.20
C THR A 14 -1.39 12.74 -20.54
N ASP A 15 -0.36 13.43 -21.00
CA ASP A 15 0.50 13.06 -22.13
C ASP A 15 1.08 11.63 -22.04
N LYS A 16 1.20 11.10 -20.82
CA LYS A 16 1.73 9.76 -20.52
C LYS A 16 0.65 8.69 -20.36
N GLY A 17 -0.61 9.03 -20.64
CA GLY A 17 -1.75 8.13 -20.57
C GLY A 17 -2.71 8.41 -19.42
N SER A 18 -3.66 7.50 -19.24
CA SER A 18 -4.74 7.61 -18.24
C SER A 18 -4.41 6.83 -16.97
N PHE A 19 -4.80 7.39 -15.83
CA PHE A 19 -4.74 6.71 -14.54
C PHE A 19 -5.96 7.01 -13.68
N TRP A 20 -6.32 6.07 -12.82
CA TRP A 20 -7.33 6.24 -11.80
C TRP A 20 -6.69 6.39 -10.43
N PHE A 21 -7.30 7.23 -9.59
CA PHE A 21 -6.86 7.51 -8.24
C PHE A 21 -8.04 7.70 -7.27
N CYS A 22 -7.76 7.59 -5.97
CA CYS A 22 -8.78 7.81 -4.94
C CYS A 22 -8.95 9.31 -4.68
N GLY A 23 -10.13 9.84 -4.99
CA GLY A 23 -10.53 11.21 -4.63
C GLY A 23 -11.03 11.40 -3.19
N GLN A 24 -11.20 10.32 -2.42
CA GLN A 24 -11.68 10.40 -1.02
C GLN A 24 -10.63 11.01 -0.09
N LYS A 25 -11.09 11.69 0.97
CA LYS A 25 -10.27 12.21 2.07
C LYS A 25 -10.68 11.54 3.38
N PRO A 26 -9.75 10.94 4.15
CA PRO A 26 -8.35 10.70 3.79
C PRO A 26 -8.21 9.76 2.58
N SER A 27 -7.15 9.93 1.79
CA SER A 27 -6.92 9.08 0.61
C SER A 27 -6.40 7.71 1.03
N CYS A 28 -6.92 6.64 0.39
CA CYS A 28 -6.41 5.28 0.58
C CYS A 28 -5.14 5.00 -0.24
N GLY A 29 -4.57 6.00 -0.92
CA GLY A 29 -3.36 5.84 -1.74
C GLY A 29 -3.54 4.98 -3.00
N PHE A 30 -4.79 4.72 -3.40
CA PHE A 30 -5.12 4.01 -4.64
C PHE A 30 -4.64 4.83 -5.84
N LEU A 31 -3.89 4.17 -6.71
CA LEU A 31 -3.40 4.69 -7.99
C LEU A 31 -3.20 3.48 -8.93
N CYS A 32 -3.82 3.51 -10.10
CA CYS A 32 -3.78 2.44 -11.08
C CYS A 32 -3.74 3.06 -12.49
N THR A 33 -2.82 2.62 -13.35
CA THR A 33 -2.79 3.06 -14.75
C THR A 33 -3.81 2.26 -15.58
N GLU A 34 -4.15 2.75 -16.76
CA GLU A 34 -4.98 2.05 -17.76
C GLU A 34 -4.54 0.61 -18.00
N GLU A 35 -3.26 0.41 -18.28
CA GLU A 35 -2.67 -0.89 -18.58
C GLU A 35 -2.77 -1.89 -17.42
N ASP A 36 -2.74 -1.40 -16.18
CA ASP A 36 -2.81 -2.25 -14.98
C ASP A 36 -4.24 -2.61 -14.57
N GLY A 37 -5.25 -2.00 -15.20
CA GLY A 37 -6.62 -1.96 -14.67
C GLY A 37 -7.20 -3.34 -14.37
N TYR A 38 -6.99 -4.30 -15.27
CA TYR A 38 -7.45 -5.67 -15.12
C TYR A 38 -6.76 -6.40 -13.96
N LEU A 39 -5.42 -6.34 -13.89
CA LEU A 39 -4.64 -6.97 -12.82
C LEU A 39 -5.03 -6.40 -11.46
N PHE A 40 -5.13 -5.07 -11.38
CA PHE A 40 -5.48 -4.39 -10.15
C PHE A 40 -6.89 -4.77 -9.70
N GLN A 41 -7.88 -4.72 -10.59
CA GLN A 41 -9.27 -5.02 -10.22
C GLN A 41 -9.43 -6.47 -9.75
N THR A 42 -8.74 -7.42 -10.39
CA THR A 42 -8.72 -8.83 -9.99
C THR A 42 -8.11 -8.99 -8.60
N ALA A 43 -6.94 -8.40 -8.37
CA ALA A 43 -6.24 -8.49 -7.09
C ALA A 43 -6.99 -7.77 -5.96
N LEU A 44 -7.61 -6.63 -6.25
CA LEU A 44 -8.43 -5.89 -5.29
C LEU A 44 -9.67 -6.69 -4.87
N THR A 45 -10.32 -7.36 -5.83
CA THR A 45 -11.47 -8.22 -5.57
C THR A 45 -11.07 -9.40 -4.68
N ALA A 46 -9.97 -10.07 -5.01
CA ALA A 46 -9.43 -11.16 -4.21
C ALA A 46 -9.06 -10.71 -2.79
N TRP A 47 -8.37 -9.57 -2.65
CA TRP A 47 -8.02 -9.02 -1.34
C TRP A 47 -9.26 -8.68 -0.51
N ARG A 48 -10.28 -8.03 -1.07
CA ARG A 48 -11.53 -7.73 -0.34
C ARG A 48 -12.21 -9.00 0.16
N ALA A 49 -12.18 -10.08 -0.62
CA ALA A 49 -12.74 -11.37 -0.21
C ALA A 49 -12.03 -11.99 1.00
N THR A 50 -10.78 -11.61 1.29
CA THR A 50 -10.07 -12.06 2.50
C THR A 50 -10.62 -11.43 3.79
N GLY A 51 -11.34 -10.31 3.70
CA GLY A 51 -11.80 -9.53 4.85
C GLY A 51 -10.67 -8.81 5.60
N LEU A 52 -9.43 -8.84 5.10
CA LEU A 52 -8.30 -8.13 5.71
C LEU A 52 -8.41 -6.62 5.54
N THR A 53 -7.94 -5.89 6.54
CA THR A 53 -7.95 -4.42 6.53
C THR A 53 -6.68 -3.86 5.90
N GLN A 54 -6.78 -2.67 5.30
CA GLN A 54 -5.61 -1.96 4.78
C GLN A 54 -4.67 -1.59 5.94
N PRO A 55 -3.39 -1.98 5.90
CA PRO A 55 -2.45 -1.66 6.96
C PRO A 55 -2.11 -0.17 6.97
N ILE A 56 -1.87 0.37 8.15
CA ILE A 56 -1.37 1.73 8.34
C ILE A 56 0.15 1.66 8.50
N CYS A 57 0.86 2.49 7.76
CA CYS A 57 2.28 2.70 7.97
C CYS A 57 2.51 3.38 9.33
N GLU A 58 3.24 2.71 10.22
CA GLU A 58 3.47 3.21 11.58
C GLU A 58 4.28 4.51 11.58
N SER A 59 5.34 4.58 10.78
CA SER A 59 6.25 5.73 10.72
C SER A 59 5.60 6.99 10.18
N HIS A 60 4.63 6.86 9.28
CA HIS A 60 4.00 7.99 8.59
C HIS A 60 2.54 8.20 8.98
N ARG A 61 1.97 7.30 9.79
CA ARG A 61 0.55 7.26 10.17
C ARG A 61 -0.40 7.42 8.98
N LYS A 62 -0.04 6.83 7.84
CA LYS A 62 -0.78 6.91 6.56
C LYS A 62 -1.15 5.50 6.06
N PRO A 63 -2.32 5.31 5.42
CA PRO A 63 -2.66 4.04 4.80
C PRO A 63 -1.60 3.59 3.79
N ALA A 64 -1.22 2.33 3.83
CA ALA A 64 -0.24 1.75 2.91
C ALA A 64 -0.78 1.69 1.48
N LYS A 65 0.06 1.93 0.48
CA LYS A 65 -0.33 1.79 -0.93
C LYS A 65 -0.51 0.32 -1.29
N PHE A 66 -1.65 -0.01 -1.89
CA PHE A 66 -1.87 -1.30 -2.53
C PHE A 66 -1.27 -1.30 -3.94
N ARG A 67 -0.54 -2.35 -4.27
CA ARG A 67 0.12 -2.56 -5.55
C ARG A 67 0.01 -4.03 -5.95
N VAL A 68 0.29 -4.30 -7.22
CA VAL A 68 0.29 -5.65 -7.78
C VAL A 68 1.63 -5.88 -8.44
N VAL A 69 2.18 -7.09 -8.28
CA VAL A 69 3.41 -7.48 -8.99
C VAL A 69 3.09 -7.59 -10.48
N LYS A 70 3.78 -6.79 -11.30
CA LYS A 70 3.56 -6.71 -12.75
C LYS A 70 4.55 -7.53 -13.57
N ASP A 71 5.58 -8.04 -12.93
CA ASP A 71 6.64 -8.80 -13.58
C ASP A 71 6.14 -10.21 -13.88
N MET A 72 5.77 -10.46 -15.13
CA MET A 72 5.19 -11.73 -15.61
C MET A 72 6.14 -12.93 -15.46
N LEU A 73 7.45 -12.71 -15.33
CA LEU A 73 8.42 -13.78 -15.18
C LEU A 73 8.48 -14.33 -13.74
N LYS A 74 7.91 -13.60 -12.78
CA LYS A 74 7.90 -14.01 -11.38
C LYS A 74 6.70 -14.90 -11.09
N LYS A 75 6.91 -15.93 -10.26
CA LYS A 75 5.84 -16.76 -9.69
C LYS A 75 4.78 -15.94 -8.94
N SER A 76 5.13 -14.73 -8.50
CA SER A 76 4.25 -13.80 -7.79
C SER A 76 3.54 -12.81 -8.71
N TYR A 77 3.62 -12.94 -10.04
CA TYR A 77 2.87 -12.09 -10.96
C TYR A 77 1.38 -12.04 -10.61
N GLY A 78 0.79 -10.84 -10.61
CA GLY A 78 -0.60 -10.63 -10.22
C GLY A 78 -0.86 -10.66 -8.71
N ARG A 79 0.13 -11.01 -7.87
CA ARG A 79 -0.04 -11.05 -6.41
C ARG A 79 -0.05 -9.62 -5.83
N PRO A 80 -1.04 -9.26 -5.00
CA PRO A 80 -1.12 -7.95 -4.39
C PRO A 80 -0.22 -7.80 -3.17
N TYR A 81 0.37 -6.62 -3.00
CA TYR A 81 1.16 -6.26 -1.83
C TYR A 81 0.86 -4.83 -1.36
N PHE A 82 1.14 -4.57 -0.09
CA PHE A 82 1.12 -3.24 0.51
C PHE A 82 2.54 -2.70 0.65
N MET A 83 2.70 -1.39 0.47
CA MET A 83 3.97 -0.70 0.71
C MET A 83 3.76 0.71 1.29
N CYS A 84 4.82 1.32 1.80
CA CYS A 84 4.77 2.69 2.31
C CYS A 84 4.18 3.69 1.30
N ALA A 85 3.32 4.59 1.77
CA ALA A 85 2.73 5.65 0.94
C ALA A 85 3.62 6.88 0.75
N SER A 86 4.61 7.09 1.62
CA SER A 86 5.57 8.20 1.50
C SER A 86 6.44 8.04 0.25
N ARG A 87 6.66 9.13 -0.50
CA ARG A 87 7.56 9.17 -1.67
C ARG A 87 8.91 9.80 -1.33
N GLU A 88 8.90 10.83 -0.48
CA GLU A 88 10.09 11.60 -0.12
C GLU A 88 10.99 10.82 0.84
N ASN A 89 10.39 10.19 1.85
CA ASN A 89 11.08 9.37 2.84
C ASN A 89 10.32 8.05 3.01
N PRO A 90 10.40 7.11 2.04
CA PRO A 90 9.72 5.83 2.17
C PRO A 90 10.31 5.01 3.31
N CYS A 91 9.46 4.45 4.17
CA CYS A 91 9.91 3.40 5.08
C CYS A 91 9.89 2.04 4.40
N SER A 92 10.54 1.08 5.04
CA SER A 92 10.64 -0.32 4.60
C SER A 92 9.36 -1.15 4.83
N LEU A 93 8.20 -0.51 5.00
CA LEU A 93 6.91 -1.22 5.04
C LEU A 93 6.69 -1.93 3.70
N TRP A 94 6.64 -3.25 3.75
CA TRP A 94 6.24 -4.12 2.65
C TRP A 94 5.60 -5.39 3.22
N MET A 95 4.44 -5.79 2.69
CA MET A 95 3.79 -7.05 3.06
C MET A 95 2.85 -7.53 1.96
N TRP A 96 2.66 -8.85 1.85
CA TRP A 96 1.65 -9.41 0.96
C TRP A 96 0.25 -9.06 1.46
N ALA A 97 -0.65 -8.70 0.53
CA ALA A 97 -2.00 -8.30 0.90
C ALA A 97 -2.92 -9.50 1.19
N ASP A 98 -2.56 -10.69 0.69
CA ASP A 98 -3.26 -11.96 0.90
C ASP A 98 -2.78 -12.74 2.14
N GLU A 99 -1.76 -12.24 2.85
CA GLU A 99 -1.24 -12.88 4.07
C GLU A 99 -1.90 -12.29 5.33
N LYS A 100 -2.50 -13.16 6.15
CA LYS A 100 -3.13 -12.78 7.42
C LYS A 100 -2.11 -12.43 8.51
N GLU A 101 -0.94 -13.05 8.45
CA GLU A 101 0.12 -12.80 9.40
C GLU A 101 0.93 -11.59 8.96
N ILE A 102 0.71 -10.47 9.66
CA ILE A 102 1.68 -9.38 9.66
C ILE A 102 2.93 -9.92 10.36
N LYS A 103 3.84 -10.53 9.59
CA LYS A 103 5.25 -10.57 10.03
C LYS A 103 5.60 -9.11 10.26
N LYS A 104 5.84 -8.73 11.52
CA LYS A 104 6.03 -7.34 11.97
C LYS A 104 6.69 -6.56 10.84
N PRO A 105 6.06 -5.46 10.37
CA PRO A 105 6.64 -4.72 9.25
C PRO A 105 8.06 -4.37 9.66
N ASN A 106 9.04 -4.84 8.88
CA ASN A 106 10.45 -4.54 9.09
C ASN A 106 10.66 -3.07 8.68
N CYS A 107 10.03 -2.15 9.41
CA CYS A 107 10.30 -0.74 9.28
C CYS A 107 11.64 -0.50 9.99
N TYR A 108 12.74 -0.69 9.26
CA TYR A 108 14.08 -0.24 9.65
C TYR A 108 14.08 1.28 9.68
N HIS A 109 13.52 1.85 10.74
CA HIS A 109 13.84 3.21 11.15
C HIS A 109 14.98 3.07 12.14
N ASN A 110 16.08 3.78 11.90
CA ASN A 110 17.23 3.86 12.80
C ASN A 110 16.75 3.87 14.26
N GLU A 111 17.16 2.86 15.02
CA GLU A 111 16.88 2.70 16.45
C GLU A 111 17.54 3.79 17.32
N GLU A 112 18.07 4.87 16.73
CA GLU A 112 18.74 5.95 17.48
C GLU A 112 17.78 6.93 18.16
N ALA A 113 16.48 6.93 17.86
CA ALA A 113 15.53 7.85 18.51
C ALA A 113 14.82 7.27 19.75
N SER A 114 15.08 6.01 20.13
CA SER A 114 14.31 5.30 21.17
C SER A 114 15.06 5.03 22.47
N GLN A 115 16.33 5.44 22.59
CA GLN A 115 17.16 5.15 23.78
C GLN A 115 17.36 6.32 24.75
N GLU A 116 16.69 7.46 24.57
CA GLU A 116 16.74 8.58 25.53
C GLU A 116 15.40 8.81 26.26
N THR A 117 14.88 7.82 26.98
CA THR A 117 13.93 8.06 28.10
C THR A 117 14.01 7.01 29.21
N ARG A 118 15.12 6.28 29.34
CA ARG A 118 15.30 5.31 30.45
C ARG A 118 16.61 5.52 31.20
N SER A 119 16.74 6.68 31.85
CA SER A 119 17.53 6.80 33.09
C SER A 119 17.16 8.08 33.85
N GLN A 120 15.95 8.10 34.40
CA GLN A 120 15.66 8.83 35.63
C GLN A 120 15.16 7.79 36.62
N TYR A 121 15.73 7.79 37.82
CA TYR A 121 15.58 6.84 38.94
C TYR A 121 16.52 5.63 38.94
N GLY A 122 17.60 5.77 39.73
CA GLY A 122 18.57 4.75 40.10
C GLY A 122 19.82 5.41 40.67
#